data_AF-A0A1Y2FIA1-F1
#
_entry.id   AF-A0A1Y2FIA1-F1
#
_cell.length_a   1.000
_cell.length_b   1.000
_cell.length_c   1.000
_cell.angle_alpha   90.00
_cell.angle_beta   90.00
_cell.angle_gamma   90.00
#
_symmetry.space_group_name_H-M   'P 1'
#
loop_
_entity.id
_entity.type
_entity.pdbx_description
1 polymer ?
#
loop_
_entity_poly.entity_id
_entity_poly.type
_entity_poly.pdbx_seq_one_letter_code
_entity_poly.pdbx_strand_id
1 'polypeptide(L)' 'MDKRNHPLLIHCNHGKHRAGIVVACTHISHRWHRSRALADHARFSHPKERKADISFINEFIAAAPT' A
#
# COMPACT_ATOMS: atom_id res chain seq x y z
N MET A 1 6.88 -4.41 -10.59
CA MET A 1 7.99 -3.53 -10.16
C MET A 1 9.28 -4.00 -10.82
N ASP A 2 10.14 -3.06 -11.24
CA ASP A 2 11.42 -3.37 -11.86
C ASP A 2 12.45 -3.79 -10.80
N LYS A 3 13.02 -4.99 -10.98
CA LYS A 3 13.97 -5.57 -10.02
C LYS A 3 15.30 -4.83 -9.96
N ARG A 4 15.66 -4.06 -10.99
CA ARG A 4 16.92 -3.28 -11.05
C ARG A 4 16.97 -2.15 -10.03
N ASN A 5 15.82 -1.76 -9.49
CA ASN A 5 15.71 -0.69 -8.49
C ASN A 5 15.86 -1.19 -7.04
N HIS A 6 16.18 -2.46 -6.83
CA HIS A 6 16.38 -3.02 -5.48
C HIS A 6 17.83 -2.93 -5.02
N PRO A 7 18.08 -2.69 -3.71
CA PRO A 7 17.10 -2.53 -2.64
C PRO A 7 16.37 -1.18 -2.69
N LEU A 8 15.07 -1.19 -2.34
CA LEU A 8 14.22 0.02 -2.35
C LEU A 8 13.68 0.31 -0.95
N LEU A 9 13.82 1.56 -0.51
CA LEU A 9 13.19 2.08 0.71
C LEU A 9 12.01 2.99 0.34
N ILE A 10 10.81 2.64 0.79
CA ILE A 10 9.63 3.50 0.68
C ILE A 10 9.43 4.17 2.03
N HIS A 11 9.53 5.51 2.08
CA HIS A 11 9.30 6.26 3.30
C HIS A 11 8.49 7.54 3.05
N CYS A 12 7.95 8.09 4.13
CA CYS A 12 7.46 9.46 4.22
C CYS A 12 7.80 9.97 5.63
N ASN A 13 7.21 11.08 6.10
CA ASN A 13 7.56 11.62 7.42
C ASN A 13 7.41 10.60 8.57
N HIS A 14 6.29 9.87 8.61
CA HIS A 14 6.01 8.91 9.70
C HIS A 14 5.84 7.47 9.22
N GLY A 15 6.00 7.20 7.92
CA GLY A 15 5.79 5.87 7.36
C GLY A 15 4.35 5.34 7.39
N LYS A 16 3.35 6.15 7.79
CA LYS A 16 1.97 5.70 8.02
C LYS A 16 1.08 5.80 6.78
N HIS A 17 0.72 7.03 6.39
CA HIS A 17 -0.32 7.28 5.37
C HIS A 17 0.21 7.09 3.95
N ARG A 18 1.05 8.02 3.49
CA ARG A 18 1.60 8.01 2.12
C ARG A 18 2.37 6.73 1.82
N ALA A 19 3.28 6.34 2.72
CA ALA A 19 4.05 5.11 2.56
C ALA A 19 3.15 3.88 2.65
N GLY A 20 2.21 3.84 3.60
CA GLY A 20 1.28 2.72 3.76
C GLY A 20 0.37 2.50 2.54
N ILE A 21 -0.13 3.57 1.91
CA ILE A 21 -0.90 3.45 0.66
C ILE A 21 -0.04 2.85 -0.46
N VAL A 22 1.19 3.34 -0.65
CA VAL A 22 2.09 2.82 -1.70
C VAL A 22 2.40 1.33 -1.46
N VAL A 23 2.65 0.93 -0.21
CA VAL A 23 2.87 -0.48 0.15
C VAL A 23 1.63 -1.32 -0.10
N ALA A 24 0.43 -0.83 0.26
CA ALA A 24 -0.83 -1.52 0.01
C ALA A 24 -1.12 -1.71 -1.49
N CYS A 25 -0.92 -0.65 -2.30
CA CYS A 25 -1.04 -0.74 -3.75
C CYS A 25 -0.03 -1.74 -4.34
N THR A 26 1.20 -1.77 -3.80
CA THR A 26 2.22 -2.74 -4.20
C THR A 26 1.74 -4.17 -3.93
N HIS A 27 1.21 -4.46 -2.73
CA HIS A 27 0.61 -5.76 -2.42
C HIS A 27 -0.48 -6.15 -3.45
N ILE A 28 -1.40 -5.25 -3.76
CA ILE A 28 -2.49 -5.49 -4.72
C ILE A 28 -1.93 -5.76 -6.13
N SER A 29 -0.93 -5.00 -6.58
CA SER A 29 -0.23 -5.23 -7.85
C SER A 29 0.49 -6.58 -7.89
N HIS A 30 0.96 -7.07 -6.75
CA HIS A 30 1.53 -8.41 -6.58
C HIS A 30 0.46 -9.49 -6.29
N ARG A 31 -0.82 -9.21 -6.57
CA ARG A 31 -1.96 -10.15 -6.44
C ARG A 31 -2.26 -10.60 -5.01
N TRP A 32 -1.84 -9.83 -4.01
CA TRP A 32 -2.30 -10.09 -2.64
C TRP A 32 -3.77 -9.70 -2.50
N HIS A 33 -4.50 -10.41 -1.64
CA HIS A 33 -5.90 -10.10 -1.37
C HIS A 33 -6.03 -8.70 -0.75
N ARG A 34 -7.01 -7.92 -1.21
CA ARG A 34 -7.20 -6.53 -0.78
C ARG A 34 -7.41 -6.39 0.72
N SER A 35 -8.14 -7.33 1.34
CA SER A 35 -8.32 -7.33 2.80
C SER A 35 -7.00 -7.46 3.55
N ARG A 36 -5.99 -8.16 2.99
CA ARG A 36 -4.67 -8.24 3.59
C ARG A 36 -3.94 -6.91 3.51
N ALA A 37 -3.99 -6.24 2.37
CA ALA A 37 -3.40 -4.91 2.20
C ALA A 37 -3.99 -3.87 3.17
N LEU A 38 -5.31 -3.92 3.39
CA LEU A 38 -6.01 -3.08 4.36
C LEU A 38 -5.61 -3.40 5.81
N ALA A 39 -5.51 -4.69 6.16
CA ALA A 39 -5.10 -5.10 7.49
C ALA A 39 -3.66 -4.66 7.82
N ASP A 40 -2.73 -4.79 6.86
CA ASP A 40 -1.36 -4.32 7.02
C ASP A 40 -1.33 -2.78 7.14
N HIS A 41 -2.07 -2.04 6.30
CA HIS A 41 -2.18 -0.58 6.41
C HIS A 41 -2.70 -0.14 7.78
N ALA A 42 -3.77 -0.75 8.28
CA ALA A 42 -4.34 -0.44 9.60
C ALA A 42 -3.30 -0.66 10.71
N ARG A 43 -2.60 -1.81 10.68
CA ARG A 43 -1.54 -2.14 11.65
C ARG A 43 -0.44 -1.08 11.70
N PHE A 44 0.01 -0.57 10.56
CA PHE A 44 1.13 0.39 10.50
C PHE A 44 0.70 1.86 10.64
N SER A 45 -0.56 2.18 10.34
CA SER A 45 -1.09 3.54 10.46
C SER A 45 -1.68 3.86 11.84
N HIS A 46 -1.89 2.86 12.69
CA HIS A 46 -2.32 3.03 14.06
C HIS A 46 -1.48 4.06 14.85
N PRO A 47 -2.09 4.91 15.70
CA PRO A 47 -3.53 5.07 15.96
C PRO A 47 -4.23 6.11 15.07
N LYS A 48 -3.65 6.42 13.91
CA LYS A 48 -4.09 7.54 13.05
C LYS A 48 -4.51 7.05 11.68
N GLU A 49 -5.33 6.02 11.63
CA GLU A 49 -5.95 5.49 10.42
C GLU A 49 -6.83 6.58 9.78
N ARG A 50 -6.78 6.72 8.45
CA ARG A 50 -7.58 7.71 7.70
C ARG A 50 -8.57 7.00 6.80
N LYS A 51 -9.84 7.43 6.85
CA LYS A 51 -10.88 6.91 5.95
C LYS A 51 -10.52 7.11 4.47
N ALA A 52 -9.86 8.23 4.13
CA ALA A 52 -9.40 8.51 2.77
C ALA A 52 -8.39 7.45 2.28
N ASP A 53 -7.43 7.05 3.12
CA ASP A 53 -6.46 6.00 2.77
C ASP A 53 -7.18 4.66 2.51
N ILE A 54 -8.13 4.30 3.36
CA ILE A 54 -8.93 3.07 3.24
C ILE A 54 -9.77 3.08 1.95
N SER A 55 -10.43 4.20 1.63
CA SER A 55 -11.22 4.35 0.39
C SER A 55 -10.33 4.19 -0.83
N PHE A 56 -9.18 4.87 -0.83
CA PHE A 56 -8.22 4.79 -1.94
C PHE A 56 -7.71 3.35 -2.14
N ILE A 57 -7.31 2.67 -1.06
CA ILE A 57 -6.88 1.28 -1.13
C ILE A 57 -8.03 0.37 -1.60
N ASN A 58 -9.28 0.66 -1.27
CA ASN A 58 -10.44 -0.10 -1.74
C ASN A 58 -10.67 0.03 -3.24
N GLU A 59 -10.56 1.24 -3.77
CA GLU A 59 -10.83 1.59 -5.16
C GLU A 59 -9.64 1.34 -6.10
N PHE A 60 -8.43 1.15 -5.57
CA PHE A 60 -7.24 0.95 -6.38
C PHE A 60 -7.34 -0.29 -7.30
N ILE A 61 -7.17 -0.09 -8.60
CA ILE A 61 -7.12 -1.14 -9.62
C ILE A 61 -5.68 -1.27 -10.11
N ALA A 62 -5.08 -2.44 -9.91
CA ALA A 62 -3.78 -2.75 -10.50
C ALA A 62 -3.95 -3.00 -12.00
N ALA A 63 -3.03 -2.48 -12.82
CA ALA A 63 -3.00 -2.74 -14.25
C ALA A 63 -3.02 -4.25 -14.56
N ALA A 64 -3.68 -4.63 -15.65
CA ALA A 64 -3.61 -5.99 -16.18
C ALA A 64 -2.14 -6.33 -16.51
N PRO A 65 -1.72 -7.60 -16.36
CA PRO A 65 -0.39 -7.99 -16.82
C PRO A 65 -0.35 -7.80 -18.33
N THR A 66 0.60 -6.99 -18.79
CA THR A 66 1.05 -6.97 -20.19
C THR A 66 1.84 -8.22 -20.49
#